data_AF-A0A812P2U8-F1
#
_entry.id   AF-A0A812P2U8-F1
#
_cell.length_a   1.000
_cell.length_b   1.000
_cell.length_c   1.000
_cell.angle_alpha   90.00
_cell.angle_beta   90.00
_cell.angle_gamma   90.00
#
_symmetry.space_group_name_H-M   'P 1'
#
loop_
_entity.id
_entity.type
_entity.pdbx_description
1 polymer ?
#
loop_
_entity_poly.entity_id
_entity_poly.type
_entity_poly.pdbx_seq_one_letter_code
_entity_poly.pdbx_strand_id
1 'polypeptide(L)'
;MSILVAVALLSGRKSVVEVAFDSTIDDLRQRAQPDLGTGVSKLISVAGEVLPLSLTVAQAGLQNGDTLGAIVRREELVPSRGAFALLRANGSVLTWGHPTYPSYGADSSVVQEQLRNVRKISASSCAFAAILDDGSVVTWGDLESGGDSSRVQSRL
;
A
#
# COMPACT_ATOMS: atom_id res chain seq x y z
N MET A 1 15.76 22.68 6.83
CA MET A 1 14.58 23.33 7.43
C MET A 1 13.41 22.36 7.35
N SER A 2 12.67 22.20 8.43
CA SER A 2 11.44 21.40 8.49
C SER A 2 10.21 22.28 8.65
N ILE A 3 9.07 21.75 8.22
CA ILE A 3 7.74 22.34 8.40
C ILE A 3 6.78 21.28 8.94
N LEU A 4 5.72 21.75 9.59
CA LEU A 4 4.59 20.94 10.01
C LEU A 4 3.50 21.02 8.95
N VAL A 5 3.08 19.86 8.43
CA VAL A 5 1.97 19.75 7.49
C VAL A 5 0.93 18.80 8.07
N ALA A 6 -0.33 19.21 8.04
CA ALA A 6 -1.44 18.37 8.44
C ALA A 6 -1.96 17.56 7.25
N VAL A 7 -2.19 16.26 7.43
CA VAL A 7 -2.86 15.39 6.47
C VAL A 7 -4.20 14.98 7.05
N ALA A 8 -5.28 15.32 6.36
CA ALA A 8 -6.65 15.16 6.84
C ALA A 8 -7.47 14.21 5.96
N LEU A 9 -8.23 13.33 6.61
CA LEU A 9 -9.25 12.52 5.97
C LEU A 9 -10.59 13.25 5.94
N LEU A 10 -11.47 12.89 4.99
CA LEU A 10 -12.85 13.37 4.96
C LEU A 10 -13.65 13.00 6.22
N SER A 11 -13.22 11.97 6.95
CA SER A 11 -13.79 11.60 8.25
C SER A 11 -13.47 12.60 9.37
N GLY A 12 -12.64 13.61 9.11
CA GLY A 12 -12.17 14.58 10.10
C GLY A 12 -10.94 14.15 10.90
N ARG A 13 -10.47 12.90 10.75
CA ARG A 13 -9.21 12.44 11.34
C ARG A 13 -8.02 13.12 10.66
N LYS A 14 -7.03 13.54 11.45
CA LYS A 14 -5.85 14.26 10.97
C LYS A 14 -4.58 13.69 11.60
N SER A 15 -3.50 13.72 10.84
CA SER A 15 -2.13 13.50 11.31
C SER A 15 -1.32 14.76 11.02
N VAL A 16 -0.47 15.18 11.95
CA VAL A 16 0.44 16.31 11.75
C VAL A 16 1.83 15.75 11.64
N VAL A 17 2.46 15.96 10.50
CA VAL A 17 3.77 15.38 10.19
C VAL A 17 4.80 16.50 10.07
N GLU A 18 5.92 16.34 10.78
CA GLU A 18 7.11 17.14 10.56
C GLU A 18 7.91 16.58 9.38
N VAL A 19 8.11 17.39 8.35
CA VAL A 19 8.83 17.02 7.12
C VAL A 19 9.82 18.09 6.71
N ALA A 20 10.96 17.67 6.15
CA ALA A 20 11.94 18.59 5.62
C ALA A 20 11.54 19.06 4.20
N PHE A 21 11.98 20.25 3.81
CA PHE A 21 11.65 20.83 2.50
C PHE A 21 12.15 20.01 1.29
N ASP A 22 13.21 19.24 1.49
CA ASP A 22 13.82 18.33 0.50
C ASP A 22 13.20 16.93 0.52
N SER A 23 12.40 16.59 1.54
CA SER A 23 11.64 15.35 1.58
C SER A 23 10.58 15.33 0.48
N THR A 24 10.26 14.14 0.00
CA THR A 24 9.25 13.97 -1.04
C THR A 24 7.84 14.02 -0.46
N ILE A 25 6.86 14.28 -1.33
CA ILE A 25 5.44 14.13 -0.99
C ILE A 25 5.12 12.67 -0.64
N ASP A 26 5.86 11.69 -1.21
CA ASP A 26 5.72 10.29 -0.78
C ASP A 26 6.17 10.07 0.67
N ASP A 27 7.28 10.68 1.11
CA ASP A 27 7.73 10.60 2.50
C ASP A 27 6.68 11.17 3.46
N LEU A 28 6.09 12.32 3.11
CA LEU A 28 5.00 12.93 3.86
C LEU A 28 3.78 12.00 3.92
N ARG A 29 3.39 11.42 2.77
CA ARG A 29 2.28 10.48 2.66
C ARG A 29 2.51 9.27 3.56
N GLN A 30 3.67 8.62 3.45
CA GLN A 30 4.02 7.42 4.21
C GLN A 30 4.02 7.69 5.71
N ARG A 31 4.59 8.82 6.16
CA ARG A 31 4.62 9.21 7.59
C ARG A 31 3.25 9.50 8.18
N ALA A 32 2.28 9.95 7.39
CA ALA A 32 0.92 10.20 7.87
C ALA A 32 0.09 8.91 8.06
N GLN A 33 0.40 7.82 7.35
CA GLN A 33 -0.44 6.61 7.35
C GLN A 33 -0.59 5.93 8.73
N PRO A 34 0.46 5.77 9.56
CA PRO A 34 0.35 5.15 10.87
C PRO A 34 -0.66 5.85 11.78
N ASP A 35 -0.57 7.18 11.86
CA ASP A 35 -1.46 8.01 12.68
C ASP A 35 -2.91 8.01 12.15
N LEU A 36 -3.07 7.99 10.83
CA LEU A 36 -4.38 7.92 10.20
C LEU A 36 -5.01 6.53 10.34
N GLY A 37 -4.21 5.49 10.59
CA GLY A 37 -4.63 4.10 10.71
C GLY A 37 -5.13 3.49 9.39
N THR A 38 -4.80 4.11 8.26
CA THR A 38 -5.22 3.67 6.92
C THR A 38 -4.19 4.09 5.88
N GLY A 39 -4.11 3.36 4.77
CA GLY A 39 -3.22 3.73 3.69
C GLY A 39 -3.77 4.92 2.93
N VAL A 40 -2.87 5.85 2.62
CA VAL A 40 -3.15 7.04 1.84
C VAL A 40 -2.59 6.81 0.45
N SER A 41 -3.46 6.87 -0.57
CA SER A 41 -3.07 6.67 -1.96
C SER A 41 -2.52 7.93 -2.62
N LYS A 42 -3.12 9.08 -2.31
CA LYS A 42 -2.81 10.38 -2.91
C LYS A 42 -3.02 11.49 -1.89
N LEU A 43 -2.23 12.54 -2.01
CA LEU A 43 -2.41 13.79 -1.27
C LEU A 43 -2.96 14.86 -2.22
N ILE A 44 -3.92 15.63 -1.74
CA ILE A 44 -4.57 16.71 -2.48
C ILE A 44 -4.35 18.02 -1.73
N SER A 45 -3.99 19.08 -2.45
CA SER A 45 -3.94 20.44 -1.90
C SER A 45 -5.36 20.97 -1.60
N VAL A 46 -5.44 22.07 -0.84
CA VAL A 46 -6.73 22.78 -0.60
C VAL A 46 -7.37 23.27 -1.91
N ALA A 47 -6.56 23.53 -2.94
CA ALA A 47 -7.03 23.91 -4.27
C ALA A 47 -7.64 22.73 -5.06
N GLY A 48 -7.60 21.50 -4.52
CA GLY A 48 -8.12 20.30 -5.18
C GLY A 48 -7.11 19.62 -6.12
N GLU A 49 -5.85 20.07 -6.12
CA GLU A 49 -4.81 19.49 -6.98
C GLU A 49 -4.18 18.26 -6.32
N VAL A 50 -4.13 17.16 -7.07
CA VAL A 50 -3.42 15.95 -6.63
C VAL A 50 -1.92 16.20 -6.75
N LEU A 51 -1.22 16.16 -5.61
CA LEU A 51 0.22 16.36 -5.58
C LEU A 51 0.96 15.09 -6.06
N PRO A 52 1.83 15.18 -7.08
CA PRO A 52 2.68 14.06 -7.47
C PRO A 52 3.61 13.65 -6.33
N LEU A 53 3.70 12.35 -6.06
CA LEU A 53 4.48 11.80 -4.95
C LEU A 53 5.99 11.99 -5.12
N SER A 54 6.45 12.21 -6.35
CA SER A 54 7.86 12.49 -6.69
C SER A 54 8.29 13.93 -6.44
N LEU A 55 7.36 14.87 -6.21
CA LEU A 55 7.72 16.25 -5.89
C LEU A 55 8.31 16.33 -4.48
N THR A 56 9.18 17.31 -4.27
CA THR A 56 9.58 17.70 -2.92
C THR A 56 8.54 18.60 -2.28
N VAL A 57 8.53 18.66 -0.95
CA VAL A 57 7.71 19.59 -0.17
C VAL A 57 7.91 21.04 -0.62
N ALA A 58 9.15 21.45 -0.92
CA ALA A 58 9.46 22.77 -1.46
C ALA A 58 8.87 23.01 -2.86
N GLN A 59 8.98 22.02 -3.77
CA GLN A 59 8.44 22.13 -5.12
C GLN A 59 6.91 22.17 -5.15
N ALA A 60 6.27 21.48 -4.20
CA ALA A 60 4.83 21.54 -3.99
C ALA A 60 4.36 22.87 -3.35
N GLY A 61 5.28 23.74 -2.95
CA GLY A 61 4.98 25.06 -2.39
C GLY A 61 4.34 25.00 -1.00
N LEU A 62 4.50 23.89 -0.27
CA LEU A 62 3.88 23.70 1.04
C LEU A 62 4.53 24.60 2.09
N GLN A 63 3.71 25.18 2.93
CA GLN A 63 4.10 26.05 4.03
C GLN A 63 3.79 25.41 5.39
N ASN A 64 4.42 25.94 6.43
CA ASN A 64 4.18 25.48 7.79
C ASN A 64 2.73 25.77 8.21
N GLY A 65 2.00 24.72 8.59
CA GLY A 65 0.58 24.79 8.96
C GLY A 65 -0.39 24.42 7.83
N ASP A 66 0.10 24.14 6.62
CA ASP A 66 -0.74 23.70 5.52
C ASP A 66 -1.47 22.40 5.84
N THR A 67 -2.66 22.24 5.27
CA THR A 67 -3.47 21.03 5.39
C THR A 67 -3.72 20.41 4.01
N LEU A 68 -3.36 19.14 3.87
CA LEU A 68 -3.62 18.33 2.68
C LEU A 68 -4.79 17.38 2.93
N GLY A 69 -5.63 17.20 1.91
CA GLY A 69 -6.62 16.12 1.87
C GLY A 69 -5.96 14.79 1.52
N ALA A 70 -6.27 13.73 2.26
CA ALA A 70 -5.81 12.37 1.95
C ALA A 70 -6.90 11.56 1.25
N ILE A 71 -6.57 11.00 0.08
CA ILE A 71 -7.39 9.99 -0.58
C ILE A 71 -7.00 8.63 -0.01
N VAL A 72 -7.93 8.00 0.71
CA VAL A 72 -7.74 6.66 1.25
C VAL A 72 -7.57 5.66 0.12
N ARG A 73 -6.66 4.71 0.33
CA ARG A 73 -6.48 3.60 -0.60
C ARG A 73 -7.73 2.72 -0.64
N ARG A 74 -8.20 2.42 -1.84
CA ARG A 74 -9.32 1.50 -2.03
C ARG A 74 -8.90 0.08 -1.66
N GLU A 75 -9.78 -0.64 -0.98
CA GLU A 75 -9.61 -2.07 -0.74
C GLU A 75 -9.89 -2.85 -2.03
N GLU A 76 -9.07 -3.86 -2.30
CA GLU A 76 -9.16 -4.66 -3.52
C GLU A 76 -9.33 -6.14 -3.16
N LEU A 77 -10.40 -6.74 -3.69
CA LEU A 77 -10.64 -8.17 -3.56
C LEU A 77 -10.20 -8.87 -4.85
N VAL A 78 -9.23 -9.77 -4.75
CA VAL A 78 -8.69 -10.53 -5.87
C VAL A 78 -9.07 -12.01 -5.70
N PRO A 79 -9.87 -12.59 -6.63
CA PRO A 79 -10.22 -14.01 -6.59
C PRO A 79 -9.22 -14.89 -7.37
N SER A 80 -9.05 -16.12 -6.91
CA SER A 80 -8.47 -17.26 -7.66
C SER A 80 -9.53 -18.37 -7.82
N ARG A 81 -9.15 -19.56 -8.32
CA ARG A 81 -10.09 -20.68 -8.54
C ARG A 81 -10.86 -21.11 -7.27
N GLY A 82 -10.28 -20.94 -6.09
CA GLY A 82 -10.94 -21.35 -4.84
C GLY A 82 -10.52 -20.56 -3.60
N ALA A 83 -9.84 -19.43 -3.78
CA ALA A 83 -9.44 -18.54 -2.70
C ALA A 83 -9.65 -17.08 -3.08
N PHE A 84 -9.59 -16.22 -2.07
CA PHE A 84 -9.66 -14.78 -2.20
C PHE A 84 -8.51 -14.16 -1.42
N ALA A 85 -7.96 -13.07 -1.95
CA ALA A 85 -7.04 -12.19 -1.26
C ALA A 85 -7.64 -10.78 -1.22
N LEU A 86 -7.82 -10.24 -0.01
CA LEU A 86 -8.21 -8.86 0.22
C LEU A 86 -6.99 -8.03 0.54
N LEU A 87 -6.72 -7.07 -0.32
CA LEU A 87 -5.79 -5.99 -0.10
C LEU A 87 -6.50 -4.88 0.69
N ARG A 88 -6.18 -4.74 1.97
CA ARG A 88 -6.78 -3.71 2.83
C ARG A 88 -6.17 -2.35 2.57
N ALA A 89 -6.89 -1.28 2.92
CA ALA A 89 -6.43 0.08 2.69
C ALA A 89 -5.03 0.34 3.28
N ASN A 90 -4.74 -0.22 4.45
CA ASN A 90 -3.46 -0.08 5.18
C ASN A 90 -2.26 -0.88 4.62
N GLY A 91 -2.35 -1.48 3.44
CA GLY A 91 -1.21 -2.21 2.85
C GLY A 91 -1.12 -3.68 3.23
N SER A 92 -1.95 -4.17 4.16
CA SER A 92 -1.93 -5.58 4.59
C SER A 92 -2.88 -6.45 3.77
N VAL A 93 -2.61 -7.76 3.77
CA VAL A 93 -3.38 -8.75 3.03
C VAL A 93 -4.07 -9.71 3.98
N LEU A 94 -5.33 -10.03 3.67
CA LEU A 94 -6.11 -11.09 4.29
C LEU A 94 -6.49 -12.11 3.23
N THR A 95 -6.23 -13.39 3.46
CA THR A 95 -6.65 -14.47 2.55
C THR A 95 -7.69 -15.37 3.21
N TRP A 96 -8.60 -15.90 2.40
CA TRP A 96 -9.57 -16.94 2.82
C TRP A 96 -9.98 -17.77 1.61
N GLY A 97 -10.53 -18.96 1.83
CA GLY A 97 -10.90 -19.84 0.73
C GLY A 97 -11.18 -21.27 1.15
N HIS A 98 -11.25 -22.16 0.16
CA HIS A 98 -11.67 -23.54 0.34
C HIS A 98 -10.72 -24.31 1.28
N PRO A 99 -11.22 -24.91 2.38
CA PRO A 99 -10.36 -25.47 3.43
C PRO A 99 -9.65 -26.77 3.00
N THR A 100 -10.18 -27.50 2.02
CA THR A 100 -9.58 -28.76 1.54
C THR A 100 -8.52 -28.59 0.46
N TYR A 101 -8.36 -27.39 -0.11
CA TYR A 101 -7.29 -27.09 -1.08
C TYR A 101 -6.50 -25.85 -0.65
N PRO A 102 -5.74 -25.93 0.46
CA PRO A 102 -4.96 -24.81 0.98
C PRO A 102 -3.89 -24.32 -0.03
N SER A 103 -3.46 -25.20 -0.94
CA SER A 103 -2.57 -24.85 -2.04
C SER A 103 -3.14 -23.78 -2.98
N TYR A 104 -4.44 -23.43 -2.92
CA TYR A 104 -5.01 -22.41 -3.82
C TYR A 104 -4.73 -20.96 -3.36
N GLY A 105 -3.86 -20.79 -2.37
CA GLY A 105 -3.47 -19.48 -1.83
C GLY A 105 -4.41 -18.92 -0.77
N ALA A 106 -5.28 -19.77 -0.19
CA ALA A 106 -6.17 -19.41 0.91
C ALA A 106 -5.40 -19.16 2.22
N ASP A 107 -4.26 -19.82 2.38
CA ASP A 107 -3.35 -19.62 3.51
C ASP A 107 -2.10 -18.84 3.06
N SER A 108 -1.98 -17.60 3.54
CA SER A 108 -0.80 -16.75 3.35
C SER A 108 0.12 -16.71 4.57
N SER A 109 -0.10 -17.55 5.59
CA SER A 109 0.63 -17.50 6.87
C SER A 109 2.16 -17.53 6.72
N VAL A 110 2.66 -18.35 5.78
CA VAL A 110 4.10 -18.51 5.47
C VAL A 110 4.74 -17.20 5.00
N VAL A 111 3.98 -16.35 4.31
CA VAL A 111 4.47 -15.08 3.74
C VAL A 111 3.86 -13.85 4.41
N GLN A 112 3.04 -14.04 5.45
CA GLN A 112 2.25 -12.97 6.05
C GLN A 112 3.11 -11.81 6.58
N GLU A 113 4.30 -12.11 7.08
CA GLU A 113 5.25 -11.09 7.55
C GLU A 113 5.84 -10.24 6.43
N GLN A 114 5.88 -10.78 5.20
CA GLN A 114 6.36 -10.10 4.01
C GLN A 114 5.27 -9.27 3.33
N LEU A 115 3.98 -9.60 3.55
CA LEU A 115 2.82 -8.89 2.98
C LEU A 115 2.51 -7.57 3.73
N ARG A 116 3.52 -6.70 3.82
CA ARG A 116 3.45 -5.37 4.46
C ARG A 116 3.69 -4.30 3.42
N ASN A 117 2.84 -3.27 3.38
CA ASN A 117 2.91 -2.23 2.33
C ASN A 117 2.70 -2.81 0.92
N VAL A 118 1.80 -3.79 0.77
CA VAL A 118 1.42 -4.33 -0.53
C VAL A 118 0.65 -3.26 -1.30
N ARG A 119 1.10 -2.92 -2.50
CA ARG A 119 0.47 -1.96 -3.41
C ARG A 119 -0.62 -2.58 -4.28
N LYS A 120 -0.42 -3.81 -4.72
CA LYS A 120 -1.32 -4.53 -5.64
C LYS A 120 -1.20 -6.04 -5.45
N ILE A 121 -2.30 -6.75 -5.67
CA ILE A 121 -2.31 -8.21 -5.75
C ILE A 121 -2.74 -8.63 -7.15
N SER A 122 -2.17 -9.70 -7.66
CA SER A 122 -2.63 -10.41 -8.85
C SER A 122 -2.77 -11.90 -8.54
N ALA A 123 -3.65 -12.59 -9.27
CA ALA A 123 -3.92 -14.00 -9.08
C ALA A 123 -3.71 -14.77 -10.39
N SER A 124 -3.19 -15.99 -10.25
CA SER A 124 -3.23 -17.03 -11.28
C SER A 124 -4.39 -18.01 -10.99
N SER A 125 -4.36 -19.21 -11.59
CA SER A 125 -5.39 -20.23 -11.30
C SER A 125 -5.46 -20.59 -9.82
N CYS A 126 -4.32 -20.82 -9.17
CA CYS A 126 -4.24 -21.31 -7.78
C CYS A 126 -3.15 -20.61 -6.95
N ALA A 127 -2.60 -19.49 -7.43
CA ALA A 127 -1.56 -18.74 -6.72
C ALA A 127 -1.81 -17.23 -6.80
N PHE A 128 -1.10 -16.47 -5.98
CA PHE A 128 -1.14 -15.01 -5.94
C PHE A 128 0.27 -14.43 -5.95
N ALA A 129 0.37 -13.19 -6.42
CA ALA A 129 1.56 -12.36 -6.35
C ALA A 129 1.19 -10.97 -5.78
N ALA A 130 1.91 -10.53 -4.77
CA ALA A 130 1.82 -9.20 -4.20
C ALA A 130 3.02 -8.36 -4.65
N ILE A 131 2.75 -7.15 -5.11
CA ILE A 131 3.78 -6.14 -5.40
C ILE A 131 3.81 -5.19 -4.20
N LEU A 132 4.98 -5.06 -3.57
CA LEU A 132 5.21 -4.19 -2.42
C LEU A 132 5.57 -2.76 -2.88
N ASP A 133 5.51 -1.79 -1.97
CA ASP A 133 5.83 -0.38 -2.27
C ASP A 133 7.29 -0.16 -2.69
N ASP A 134 8.22 -1.03 -2.27
CA ASP A 134 9.63 -1.02 -2.69
C ASP A 134 9.87 -1.68 -4.07
N GLY A 135 8.80 -2.17 -4.70
CA GLY A 135 8.83 -2.86 -5.99
C GLY A 135 9.05 -4.36 -5.90
N SER A 136 9.41 -4.90 -4.73
CA SER A 136 9.62 -6.34 -4.56
C SER A 136 8.32 -7.13 -4.69
N VAL A 137 8.46 -8.40 -5.08
CA VAL A 137 7.33 -9.30 -5.32
C VAL A 137 7.37 -10.46 -4.34
N VAL A 138 6.22 -10.76 -3.75
CA VAL A 138 6.00 -11.90 -2.85
C VAL A 138 4.92 -12.79 -3.46
N THR A 139 5.21 -14.07 -3.67
CA THR A 139 4.25 -15.06 -4.21
C THR A 139 3.84 -16.07 -3.16
N TRP A 140 2.61 -16.60 -3.29
CA TRP A 140 2.13 -17.70 -2.45
C TRP A 140 1.04 -18.51 -3.16
N GLY A 141 0.73 -19.69 -2.63
CA GLY A 141 -0.21 -20.65 -3.21
C GLY A 141 0.52 -21.76 -3.96
N ASP A 142 -0.12 -22.30 -4.99
CA ASP A 142 0.30 -23.53 -5.66
C ASP A 142 1.58 -23.33 -6.46
N LEU A 143 2.58 -24.20 -6.23
CA LEU A 143 3.91 -24.09 -6.84
C LEU A 143 3.84 -24.12 -8.37
N GLU A 144 3.08 -25.05 -8.94
CA GLU A 144 2.92 -25.23 -10.39
C GLU A 144 2.15 -24.07 -11.05
N SER A 145 1.37 -23.34 -10.25
CA SER A 145 0.61 -22.16 -10.69
C SER A 145 1.35 -20.83 -10.46
N GLY A 146 2.62 -20.86 -10.06
CA GLY A 146 3.46 -19.66 -9.83
C GLY A 146 3.53 -19.19 -8.38
N GLY A 147 3.17 -20.05 -7.41
CA GLY A 147 3.25 -19.75 -5.98
C GLY A 147 4.69 -19.62 -5.44
N ASP A 148 5.68 -20.12 -6.18
CA ASP A 148 7.11 -19.97 -5.87
C ASP A 148 7.86 -19.24 -6.99
N SER A 149 8.25 -18.00 -6.71
CA SER A 149 9.04 -17.13 -7.60
C SER A 149 10.53 -17.08 -7.26
N SER A 150 11.01 -17.88 -6.30
CA SER A 150 12.40 -17.87 -5.81
C SER A 150 13.44 -17.98 -6.94
N ARG A 151 13.14 -18.78 -7.96
CA ARG A 151 14.01 -19.00 -9.13
C ARG A 151 14.18 -17.77 -10.03
N VAL A 152 13.27 -16.81 -9.96
CA VAL A 152 13.25 -15.60 -10.78
C VAL A 152 13.31 -14.31 -9.94
N GLN A 153 13.43 -14.42 -8.61
CA GLN A 153 13.41 -13.27 -7.69
C GLN A 153 14.45 -12.20 -8.05
N SER A 154 15.62 -12.59 -8.57
CA SER A 154 16.66 -11.64 -9.00
C SER A 154 16.33 -10.83 -10.26
N ARG A 155 15.19 -11.12 -10.90
CA ARG A 155 14.69 -10.46 -12.12
C ARG A 155 13.39 -9.69 -11.89
N LEU A 156 12.92 -9.62 -10.64
CA LEU A 156 11.67 -8.97 -10.24
C LEU A 156 11.97 -7.65 -9.52
#